data_AF-A0A3S0DK99-F1
#
_entry.id   AF-A0A3S0DK99-F1
#
_cell.length_a   1.000
_cell.length_b   1.000
_cell.length_c   1.000
_cell.angle_alpha   90.00
_cell.angle_beta   90.00
_cell.angle_gamma   90.00
#
_symmetry.space_group_name_H-M   'P 1'
#
loop_
_entity.id
_entity.type
_entity.pdbx_description
1 polymer ?
#
loop_
_entity_poly.entity_id
_entity_poly.type
_entity_poly.pdbx_seq_one_letter_code
_entity_poly.pdbx_strand_id
1 'polypeptide(L)'
;MNSKRQAKHSRTKRVEITKRSQRGQSMVEYALGLGCVSALCMVALGSLGFICGDMIYNVQNSINYGGTTTPQPGRMINPNATPWVIE
;
A
#
# COMPACT_ATOMS: atom_id res chain seq x y z
N MET A 1 49.43 -21.98 33.28
CA MET A 1 48.34 -22.58 32.48
C MET A 1 46.94 -21.94 32.63
N ASN A 2 46.72 -20.96 33.53
CA ASN A 2 45.38 -20.41 33.80
C ASN A 2 44.88 -19.29 32.86
N SER A 3 45.79 -18.54 32.21
CA SER A 3 45.42 -17.39 31.37
C SER A 3 44.68 -17.77 30.07
N LYS A 4 45.06 -18.89 29.44
CA LYS A 4 44.42 -19.36 28.20
C LYS A 4 42.96 -19.82 28.38
N ARG A 5 42.56 -20.22 29.59
CA ARG A 5 41.17 -20.61 29.91
C ARG A 5 40.28 -19.38 30.09
N GLN A 6 40.77 -18.33 30.74
CA GLN A 6 40.05 -17.06 30.92
C GLN A 6 39.78 -16.35 29.58
N ALA A 7 40.76 -16.36 28.67
CA ALA A 7 40.62 -15.79 27.33
C ALA A 7 39.58 -16.53 26.46
N LYS A 8 39.53 -17.86 26.56
CA LYS A 8 38.48 -18.66 25.88
C LYS A 8 37.09 -18.34 26.44
N HIS A 9 36.96 -18.27 27.77
CA HIS A 9 35.66 -18.03 28.39
C HIS A 9 35.11 -16.62 28.08
N SER A 10 35.97 -15.59 28.05
CA SER A 10 35.60 -14.23 27.61
C SER A 10 35.22 -14.15 26.13
N ARG A 11 35.90 -14.90 25.25
CA ARG A 11 35.51 -14.98 23.83
C ARG A 11 34.14 -15.62 23.66
N THR A 12 33.86 -16.71 24.37
CA THR A 12 32.57 -17.40 24.28
C THR A 12 31.43 -16.49 24.74
N LYS A 13 31.60 -15.75 25.85
CA LYS A 13 30.60 -14.77 26.30
C LYS A 13 30.33 -13.67 25.27
N ARG A 14 31.36 -13.15 24.60
CA ARG A 14 31.16 -12.14 23.53
C ARG A 14 30.32 -12.68 22.37
N VAL A 15 30.58 -13.91 21.93
CA VAL A 15 29.84 -14.54 20.83
C VAL A 15 28.37 -14.77 21.19
N GLU A 16 28.07 -15.17 22.42
CA GLU A 16 26.68 -15.32 22.89
C GLU A 16 25.91 -14.00 22.95
N ILE A 17 26.57 -12.91 23.37
CA ILE A 17 25.95 -11.57 23.42
C ILE A 17 25.62 -11.08 22.00
N THR A 18 26.53 -11.25 21.04
CA THR A 18 26.29 -10.88 19.64
C THR A 18 25.16 -11.71 19.01
N LYS A 19 25.08 -13.01 19.30
CA LYS A 19 23.98 -13.88 18.82
C LYS A 19 22.61 -13.50 19.38
N ARG A 20 22.53 -13.01 20.63
CA ARG A 20 21.26 -12.52 21.21
C ARG A 20 20.81 -11.20 20.59
N SER A 21 21.75 -10.31 20.23
CA SER A 21 21.44 -9.02 19.60
C SER A 21 20.81 -9.15 18.21
N GLN A 22 21.24 -10.11 17.40
CA GLN A 22 20.72 -10.26 16.03
C GLN A 22 19.33 -10.90 15.96
N ARG A 23 18.90 -11.64 16.99
CA ARG A 23 17.65 -12.41 16.96
C ARG A 23 16.40 -11.53 17.04
N GLY A 24 16.50 -10.33 17.62
CA GLY A 24 15.41 -9.34 17.68
C GLY A 24 15.42 -8.37 16.49
N GLN A 25 16.59 -8.06 15.94
CA GLN A 25 16.73 -7.10 14.84
C GLN A 25 16.15 -7.64 13.53
N SER A 26 16.30 -8.94 13.25
CA SER A 26 15.76 -9.55 12.03
C SER A 26 14.24 -9.61 11.98
N MET A 27 13.52 -9.80 13.10
CA MET A 27 12.04 -9.80 13.07
C MET A 27 11.46 -8.41 12.76
N VAL A 28 12.11 -7.36 13.28
CA VAL A 28 11.71 -5.97 12.98
C VAL A 28 11.99 -5.65 11.52
N GLU A 29 13.10 -6.11 10.95
CA GLU A 29 13.39 -5.97 9.51
C GLU A 29 12.33 -6.63 8.64
N TYR A 30 11.87 -7.84 8.99
CA TYR A 30 10.79 -8.50 8.24
C TYR A 30 9.45 -7.77 8.39
N ALA A 31 9.10 -7.27 9.57
CA ALA A 31 7.86 -6.52 9.78
C ALA A 31 7.89 -5.16 9.07
N LEU A 32 9.02 -4.45 9.14
CA LEU A 32 9.21 -3.14 8.51
C LEU A 32 9.33 -3.28 6.98
N GLY A 33 9.96 -4.35 6.50
CA GLY A 33 10.02 -4.69 5.07
C GLY A 33 8.65 -5.07 4.49
N LEU A 34 7.87 -5.92 5.17
CA LEU A 34 6.51 -6.24 4.73
C LEU A 34 5.57 -5.02 4.84
N GLY A 35 5.76 -4.19 5.87
CA GLY A 35 5.04 -2.93 6.03
C GLY A 35 5.31 -1.95 4.88
N CYS A 36 6.57 -1.78 4.46
CA CYS A 36 6.88 -0.85 3.37
C CYS A 36 6.36 -1.35 2.01
N VAL A 37 6.44 -2.65 1.73
CA VAL A 37 5.91 -3.24 0.50
C VAL A 37 4.39 -3.12 0.45
N SER A 38 3.70 -3.38 1.55
CA SER A 38 2.24 -3.22 1.60
C SER A 38 1.81 -1.76 1.46
N ALA A 39 2.54 -0.81 2.06
CA ALA A 39 2.29 0.61 1.87
C ALA A 39 2.47 1.03 0.40
N LEU A 40 3.52 0.56 -0.28
CA LEU A 40 3.74 0.82 -1.70
C LEU A 40 2.61 0.25 -2.57
N CYS A 41 2.14 -0.97 -2.29
CA CYS A 41 1.00 -1.56 -2.99
C CYS A 41 -0.28 -0.75 -2.78
N MET A 42 -0.55 -0.29 -1.56
CA MET A 42 -1.74 0.53 -1.27
C MET A 42 -1.68 1.89 -1.98
N VAL A 43 -0.50 2.52 -2.07
CA VAL A 43 -0.32 3.75 -2.84
C VAL A 43 -0.57 3.50 -4.33
N ALA A 44 0.01 2.45 -4.91
CA ALA A 44 -0.18 2.12 -6.33
C ALA A 44 -1.66 1.82 -6.66
N LEU A 45 -2.33 1.02 -5.83
CA LEU A 45 -3.76 0.73 -5.99
C LEU A 45 -4.64 1.96 -5.77
N GLY A 46 -4.28 2.83 -4.82
CA GLY A 46 -4.95 4.10 -4.58
C GLY A 46 -4.86 5.04 -5.78
N SER A 47 -3.66 5.19 -6.37
CA SER A 47 -3.45 6.01 -7.57
C SER A 47 -4.22 5.46 -8.77
N LEU A 48 -4.22 4.14 -8.98
CA LEU A 48 -5.00 3.50 -10.04
C LEU A 48 -6.50 3.72 -9.84
N GLY A 49 -7.01 3.54 -8.62
CA GLY A 49 -8.41 3.77 -8.29
C GLY A 49 -8.83 5.22 -8.53
N PHE A 50 -7.98 6.19 -8.17
CA PHE A 50 -8.23 7.61 -8.41
C PHE A 50 -8.33 7.94 -9.91
N ILE A 51 -7.38 7.46 -10.72
CA ILE A 51 -7.37 7.69 -12.17
C ILE A 51 -8.59 7.04 -12.83
N CYS A 52 -8.90 5.79 -12.48
CA CYS A 52 -10.08 5.11 -13.00
C CYS A 52 -11.37 5.83 -12.63
N GLY A 53 -11.46 6.36 -11.41
CA GLY A 53 -12.60 7.16 -10.96
C GLY A 53 -12.80 8.42 -11.80
N ASP A 54 -11.72 9.14 -12.10
CA ASP A 54 -11.77 10.35 -12.93
C ASP A 54 -12.17 10.04 -14.38
N MET A 55 -11.62 8.97 -14.97
CA MET A 55 -12.03 8.51 -16.30
C MET A 55 -13.52 8.17 -16.37
N ILE A 56 -14.02 7.43 -15.38
CA ILE A 56 -15.44 7.06 -15.30
C ILE A 56 -16.30 8.31 -15.14
N TYR A 57 -15.91 9.24 -14.28
CA TYR A 57 -16.63 10.49 -14.06
C TYR A 57 -16.71 11.33 -15.34
N ASN A 58 -15.61 11.48 -16.06
CA ASN A 58 -15.56 12.21 -17.32
C ASN A 58 -16.41 11.55 -18.42
N VAL A 59 -16.36 10.21 -18.52
CA VAL A 59 -17.21 9.45 -19.45
C VAL A 59 -18.68 9.61 -19.08
N GLN A 60 -19.03 9.48 -17.79
CA GLN A 60 -20.39 9.67 -17.30
C GLN A 60 -20.90 11.08 -17.61
N ASN A 61 -20.08 12.10 -17.35
CA ASN A 61 -20.41 13.48 -17.63
C ASN A 61 -20.61 13.73 -19.13
N SER A 62 -19.80 13.10 -19.97
CA SER A 62 -19.90 13.20 -21.43
C SER A 62 -21.17 12.53 -21.97
N ILE A 63 -21.50 11.33 -21.47
CA ILE A 63 -22.69 10.58 -21.90
C ILE A 63 -23.99 11.22 -21.39
N ASN A 64 -23.97 11.73 -20.16
CA ASN A 64 -25.15 12.30 -19.51
C ASN A 64 -25.24 13.83 -19.65
N TYR A 65 -24.60 14.39 -20.68
CA TYR A 65 -24.68 15.79 -21.06
C TYR A 65 -24.43 16.78 -19.91
N GLY A 66 -23.40 16.57 -19.10
CA GLY A 66 -22.90 17.59 -18.18
C GLY A 66 -23.56 17.65 -16.79
N GLY A 67 -24.48 16.75 -16.43
CA GLY A 67 -25.06 16.81 -15.08
C GLY A 67 -26.16 15.83 -14.69
N THR A 68 -26.67 14.98 -15.58
CA THR A 68 -27.76 14.06 -15.20
C THR A 68 -27.23 12.70 -14.72
N THR A 69 -27.03 12.56 -13.41
CA THR A 69 -26.70 11.25 -12.83
C THR A 69 -27.93 10.35 -12.77
N THR A 70 -27.70 9.04 -12.89
CA THR A 70 -28.78 8.05 -12.76
C THR A 70 -29.10 7.83 -11.28
N PRO A 71 -30.40 7.83 -10.88
CA PRO A 71 -30.81 7.59 -9.50
C PRO A 71 -30.64 6.12 -9.06
N GLN A 72 -30.45 5.18 -10.00
CA GLN A 72 -30.16 3.79 -9.67
C GLN A 72 -28.68 3.58 -9.30
N PRO A 73 -28.38 3.04 -8.11
CA PRO A 73 -27.03 2.61 -7.77
C PRO A 73 -26.58 1.48 -8.70
N GLY A 74 -25.39 1.63 -9.29
CA GLY A 74 -24.79 0.63 -10.19
C GLY A 74 -25.00 0.86 -11.69
N ARG A 75 -25.83 1.83 -12.09
CA ARG A 75 -25.84 2.35 -13.47
C ARG A 75 -24.99 3.60 -13.56
N MET A 76 -24.29 3.80 -14.67
CA MET A 76 -23.58 5.07 -14.96
C MET A 76 -24.33 5.92 -15.99
N ILE A 77 -25.03 5.28 -16.93
CA ILE A 77 -25.71 5.95 -18.04
C ILE A 77 -27.17 6.20 -17.67
N ASN A 78 -27.61 7.44 -17.80
CA ASN A 78 -29.02 7.79 -17.71
C ASN A 78 -29.64 7.75 -19.13
N PRO A 79 -30.50 6.76 -19.45
CA PRO A 79 -31.09 6.64 -20.78
C PRO A 79 -32.06 7.78 -21.13
N ASN A 80 -32.52 8.53 -20.13
CA ASN A 80 -33.39 9.68 -20.30
C ASN A 80 -32.63 11.01 -20.32
N ALA A 81 -31.29 10.97 -20.31
CA ALA A 81 -30.50 12.18 -20.47
C ALA A 81 -30.73 12.74 -21.87
N THR A 82 -31.25 13.96 -21.95
CA THR A 82 -31.43 14.68 -23.22
C THR A 82 -30.19 15.54 -23.47
N PRO A 83 -29.70 15.62 -24.72
CA PRO A 83 -28.71 16.63 -25.07
C PRO A 83 -29.24 18.01 -24.70
N TRP A 84 -28.32 18.94 -24.39
CA TRP A 84 -28.67 20.36 -24.22
C TRP A 84 -29.62 20.75 -25.36
N VAL A 85 -30.82 21.19 -24.99
CA VAL A 85 -31.81 21.64 -25.97
C VAL A 85 -31.16 22.84 -26.67
N ILE A 86 -30.90 22.70 -27.97
CA ILE A 86 -30.53 23.83 -28.80
C ILE A 86 -31.84 24.58 -29.04
N GLU A 87 -32.06 25.62 -28.25
CA GLU A 87 -33.11 26.62 -28.49
C GLU A 87 -32.80 27.46 -29.74
#